data_AF-A0A7V9HS61-F1
#
_entry.id   AF-A0A7V9HS61-F1
#
_cell.length_a   1.000
_cell.length_b   1.000
_cell.length_c   1.000
_cell.angle_alpha   90.00
_cell.angle_beta   90.00
_cell.angle_gamma   90.00
#
_symmetry.space_group_name_H-M   'P 1'
#
loop_
_entity.id
_entity.type
_entity.pdbx_description
1 polymer ?
#
loop_
_entity_poly.entity_id
_entity_poly.type
_entity_poly.pdbx_seq_one_letter_code
_entity_poly.pdbx_strand_id
1 'polypeptide(L)'
;MLDACESTMIRLVNDRRYFAKPTKALFSDLRDLFPIKEQLFVYQVVDRNVQLALHYLETVPLDELALVGSRECRAHTRRGTPCQREPLPGRDYCPSHKHLEEDVSLDEMELELDHPGELPLVA
;
A
#
# COMPACT_ATOMS: atom_id res chain seq x y z
N MET A 1 6.39 0.10 -20.41
CA MET A 1 5.95 1.38 -19.82
C MET A 1 4.47 1.32 -19.44
N LEU A 2 3.55 1.16 -20.40
CA LEU A 2 2.10 1.10 -20.10
C LEU A 2 1.76 0.02 -19.07
N ASP A 3 2.27 -1.20 -19.26
CA ASP A 3 2.05 -2.32 -18.33
C ASP A 3 2.46 -2.01 -16.88
N ALA A 4 3.55 -1.25 -16.68
CA ALA A 4 4.03 -0.86 -15.36
C ALA A 4 3.08 0.18 -14.73
N CYS A 5 2.60 1.14 -15.53
CA CYS A 5 1.59 2.10 -15.11
C CYS A 5 0.29 1.38 -14.72
N GLU A 6 -0.23 0.49 -15.57
CA GLU A 6 -1.46 -0.26 -15.32
C GLU A 6 -1.34 -1.16 -14.08
N SER A 7 -0.25 -1.92 -13.96
CA SER A 7 0.01 -2.77 -12.79
C SER A 7 0.06 -1.97 -11.50
N THR A 8 0.66 -0.77 -11.53
CA THR A 8 0.67 0.14 -10.38
C THR A 8 -0.73 0.61 -10.02
N MET A 9 -1.55 0.99 -11.00
CA MET A 9 -2.92 1.46 -10.76
C MET A 9 -3.81 0.32 -10.22
N ILE A 10 -3.70 -0.88 -10.80
CA ILE A 10 -4.41 -2.08 -10.30
C ILE A 10 -4.03 -2.37 -8.86
N ARG A 11 -2.74 -2.28 -8.51
CA ARG A 11 -2.28 -2.49 -7.13
C ARG A 11 -2.77 -1.39 -6.19
N LEU A 12 -2.84 -0.14 -6.64
CA LEU A 12 -3.44 0.94 -5.85
C LEU A 12 -4.92 0.68 -5.55
N VAL A 13 -5.67 0.11 -6.48
CA VAL A 13 -7.08 -0.27 -6.25
C VAL A 13 -7.20 -1.43 -5.25
N ASN A 14 -6.38 -2.47 -5.42
CA ASN A 14 -6.55 -3.72 -4.67
C ASN A 14 -5.87 -3.74 -3.29
N ASP A 15 -4.72 -3.07 -3.15
CA ASP A 15 -3.80 -3.20 -2.01
C ASP A 15 -3.27 -1.84 -1.51
N ARG A 16 -4.06 -0.77 -1.64
CA ARG A 16 -3.64 0.60 -1.28
C ARG A 16 -2.98 0.70 0.09
N ARG A 17 -3.57 0.05 1.09
CA ARG A 17 -3.15 0.14 2.50
C ARG A 17 -1.75 -0.39 2.75
N TYR A 18 -1.27 -1.31 1.92
CA TYR A 18 0.03 -1.97 2.08
C TYR A 18 1.01 -1.62 0.95
N PHE A 19 0.55 -0.97 -0.11
CA PHE A 19 1.41 -0.49 -1.18
C PHE A 19 2.14 0.80 -0.77
N ALA A 20 3.18 0.65 0.05
CA ALA A 20 4.00 1.77 0.49
C ALA A 20 4.78 2.41 -0.68
N LYS A 21 4.70 3.74 -0.80
CA LYS A 21 5.47 4.57 -1.75
C LYS A 21 5.25 4.22 -3.24
N PRO A 22 4.00 4.28 -3.74
CA PRO A 22 3.66 3.91 -5.13
C PRO A 22 4.43 4.72 -6.19
N THR A 23 4.67 6.02 -5.98
CA THR A 23 5.49 6.86 -6.87
C THR A 23 6.88 6.26 -7.08
N LYS A 24 7.53 5.85 -5.98
CA LYS A 24 8.90 5.31 -6.03
C LYS A 24 8.92 3.96 -6.74
N ALA A 25 7.93 3.11 -6.49
CA ALA A 25 7.82 1.80 -7.14
C ALA A 25 7.68 1.97 -8.66
N LEU A 26 6.68 2.73 -9.12
CA LEU A 26 6.47 2.94 -10.54
C LEU A 26 7.66 3.62 -11.21
N PHE A 27 8.26 4.62 -10.56
CA PHE A 27 9.45 5.26 -11.11
C PHE A 27 10.64 4.29 -11.22
N SER A 28 10.81 3.37 -10.27
CA SER A 28 11.85 2.33 -10.35
C SER A 28 11.69 1.47 -11.60
N ASP A 29 10.45 1.10 -11.95
CA ASP A 29 10.15 0.28 -13.12
C ASP A 29 10.35 1.04 -14.45
N LEU A 30 10.25 2.37 -14.41
CA LEU A 30 10.37 3.22 -15.61
C LEU A 30 11.77 3.79 -15.82
N ARG A 31 12.57 3.92 -14.76
CA ARG A 31 13.82 4.69 -14.77
C ARG A 31 14.79 4.31 -15.90
N ASP A 32 14.95 3.02 -16.16
CA ASP A 32 15.91 2.51 -17.15
C ASP A 32 15.43 2.70 -18.59
N LEU A 33 14.18 3.09 -18.80
CA LEU A 33 13.62 3.43 -20.10
C LEU A 33 14.00 4.86 -20.55
N PHE A 34 14.55 5.67 -19.65
CA PHE A 34 14.84 7.08 -19.91
C PHE A 34 16.30 7.44 -19.62
N PRO A 35 16.92 8.33 -20.43
CA PRO A 35 18.22 8.90 -20.13
C PRO A 35 18.26 9.58 -18.76
N ILE A 36 19.39 9.52 -18.06
CA ILE A 36 19.57 10.12 -16.71
C ILE A 36 19.10 11.58 -16.65
N LYS A 37 19.37 12.37 -17.70
CA LYS A 37 18.98 13.79 -17.79
C LYS A 37 17.46 14.03 -17.76
N GLU A 38 16.66 13.05 -18.14
CA GLU A 38 15.19 13.14 -18.20
C GLU A 38 14.51 12.52 -16.98
N GLN A 39 15.24 11.73 -16.18
CA GLN A 39 14.67 10.98 -15.06
C GLN A 39 13.98 11.85 -14.00
N LEU A 40 14.47 13.08 -13.74
CA LEU A 40 13.81 14.01 -12.83
C LEU A 40 12.42 14.43 -13.34
N PHE A 41 12.32 14.73 -14.64
CA PHE A 41 11.06 15.07 -15.27
C PHE A 41 10.09 13.89 -15.25
N VAL A 42 10.59 12.69 -15.56
CA VAL A 42 9.80 11.44 -15.48
C VAL A 42 9.27 11.22 -14.06
N TYR A 43 10.13 11.39 -13.04
CA TYR A 43 9.71 11.28 -11.65
C TYR A 43 8.58 12.26 -11.30
N GLN A 44 8.68 13.52 -11.73
CA GLN A 44 7.65 14.54 -11.49
C GLN A 44 6.31 14.18 -12.14
N VAL A 45 6.34 13.66 -13.38
CA VAL A 45 5.13 13.20 -14.08
C VAL A 45 4.52 11.99 -13.36
N VAL A 46 5.35 11.02 -12.96
CA VAL A 46 4.90 9.84 -12.20
C VAL A 46 4.26 10.27 -10.89
N ASP A 47 4.94 11.11 -10.10
CA ASP A 47 4.45 11.56 -8.80
C ASP A 47 3.11 12.27 -8.93
N ARG A 48 3.02 13.25 -9.84
CA ARG A 48 1.77 13.99 -10.07
C ARG A 48 0.60 13.05 -10.39
N ASN A 49 0.79 12.08 -11.28
CA ASN A 49 -0.29 11.18 -11.69
C ASN A 49 -0.66 10.17 -10.60
N VAL A 50 0.34 9.66 -9.86
CA VAL A 50 0.09 8.78 -8.72
C VAL A 50 -0.66 9.52 -7.61
N GLN A 51 -0.32 10.77 -7.31
CA GLN A 51 -1.06 11.58 -6.33
C GLN A 51 -2.51 11.83 -6.77
N LEU A 52 -2.74 12.11 -8.06
CA LEU A 52 -4.10 12.25 -8.60
C LEU A 52 -4.91 10.96 -8.45
N ALA A 53 -4.30 9.80 -8.72
CA ALA A 53 -4.95 8.51 -8.54
C ALA A 53 -5.27 8.23 -7.06
N LEU A 54 -4.34 8.53 -6.14
CA LEU A 54 -4.56 8.37 -4.70
C LEU A 54 -5.72 9.24 -4.21
N HIS A 55 -5.72 10.52 -4.59
CA HIS A 55 -6.80 11.45 -4.25
C HIS A 55 -8.15 10.98 -4.81
N TYR A 56 -8.18 10.51 -6.05
CA TYR A 56 -9.41 9.94 -6.64
C TYR A 56 -9.93 8.76 -5.79
N LEU A 57 -9.05 7.82 -5.43
CA LEU A 57 -9.38 6.66 -4.59
C LEU A 57 -9.81 7.03 -3.16
N GLU A 58 -9.48 8.22 -2.66
CA GLU A 58 -9.97 8.72 -1.37
C GLU A 58 -11.40 9.28 -1.48
N THR A 59 -11.75 9.81 -2.66
CA THR A 59 -13.04 10.46 -2.90
C THR A 59 -14.11 9.56 -3.48
N VAL A 60 -13.72 8.46 -4.16
CA VAL A 60 -14.65 7.60 -4.89
C VAL A 60 -15.44 6.69 -3.94
N PRO A 61 -16.76 6.51 -4.14
CA PRO A 61 -17.54 5.52 -3.41
C PRO A 61 -17.00 4.10 -3.63
N LEU A 62 -17.02 3.27 -2.58
CA LEU A 62 -16.53 1.89 -2.64
C LEU A 62 -17.29 1.04 -3.69
N ASP A 63 -18.58 1.32 -3.90
CA ASP A 63 -19.41 0.61 -4.87
C ASP A 63 -18.95 0.84 -6.32
N GLU A 64 -18.46 2.04 -6.63
CA GLU A 64 -17.89 2.36 -7.95
C GLU A 64 -16.51 1.70 -8.13
N LEU A 65 -15.76 1.53 -7.04
CA LEU A 65 -14.43 0.91 -7.06
C LEU A 65 -14.50 -0.62 -7.21
N ALA A 66 -15.57 -1.25 -6.73
CA ALA A 66 -15.81 -2.69 -6.82
C ALA A 66 -15.91 -3.20 -8.28
N LEU A 67 -16.26 -2.33 -9.24
CA LEU A 67 -16.27 -2.68 -10.66
C LEU A 67 -14.86 -2.77 -11.28
N VAL A 68 -13.85 -2.16 -10.66
CA VAL A 68 -12.50 -2.01 -11.22
C VAL A 68 -11.49 -2.98 -10.58
N GLY A 69 -11.74 -3.41 -9.34
CA GLY A 69 -10.85 -4.32 -8.61
C GLY A 69 -11.60 -5.40 -7.84
N SER A 70 -11.23 -6.66 -8.07
CA SER A 70 -11.66 -7.78 -7.23
C SER A 70 -10.83 -7.78 -5.94
N ARG A 71 -11.42 -7.38 -4.83
CA ARG A 71 -10.79 -7.52 -3.51
C ARG A 71 -10.97 -8.96 -3.05
N GLU A 72 -9.90 -9.62 -2.65
CA GLU A 72 -9.93 -10.98 -2.11
C GLU A 72 -9.69 -10.96 -0.59
N CYS A 73 -10.35 -11.88 0.12
CA CYS A 73 -10.12 -12.06 1.55
C CYS A 73 -8.67 -12.47 1.80
N ARG A 74 -7.96 -11.73 2.66
CA ARG A 74 -6.54 -11.98 2.96
C ARG A 74 -6.27 -13.22 3.82
N ALA A 75 -7.30 -13.93 4.26
CA ALA A 75 -7.13 -15.12 5.08
C ALA A 75 -6.62 -16.32 4.28
N HIS A 76 -5.86 -17.17 4.94
CA HIS A 76 -5.58 -18.53 4.47
C HIS A 76 -6.48 -19.53 5.20
N THR A 77 -6.97 -20.53 4.47
CA THR A 77 -7.67 -21.69 5.02
C THR A 77 -6.75 -22.52 5.91
N ARG A 78 -7.31 -23.43 6.73
CA ARG A 78 -6.54 -24.41 7.53
C ARG A 78 -5.61 -25.30 6.70
N ARG A 79 -5.83 -25.41 5.39
CA ARG A 79 -4.98 -26.16 4.45
C ARG A 79 -3.91 -25.28 3.78
N GLY A 80 -3.76 -24.03 4.19
CA GLY A 80 -2.81 -23.06 3.63
C GLY A 80 -3.26 -22.39 2.33
N THR A 81 -4.38 -22.79 1.73
CA THR A 81 -4.88 -22.16 0.49
C THR A 81 -5.52 -20.81 0.75
N PRO A 82 -5.35 -19.79 -0.12
CA PRO A 82 -5.93 -18.46 0.06
C PRO A 82 -7.46 -18.49 0.00
N CYS A 83 -8.11 -17.62 0.76
CA CYS A 83 -9.57 -17.52 0.79
C CYS A 83 -10.09 -16.79 -0.46
N GLN A 84 -10.94 -17.47 -1.24
CA GLN A 84 -11.52 -16.93 -2.47
C GLN A 84 -12.82 -16.12 -2.27
N ARG A 85 -13.17 -15.79 -1.01
CA ARG A 85 -14.40 -15.03 -0.72
C ARG A 85 -14.12 -13.54 -0.77
N GLU A 86 -15.13 -12.78 -1.19
CA GLU A 86 -15.06 -11.32 -1.20
C GLU A 86 -15.02 -10.76 0.24
N PRO A 87 -14.12 -9.81 0.54
CA PRO A 87 -14.10 -9.07 1.80
C PRO A 87 -15.36 -8.24 2.01
N LEU A 88 -15.63 -7.92 3.27
CA LEU A 88 -16.62 -6.89 3.59
C LEU A 88 -16.20 -5.52 3.01
N PRO A 89 -17.16 -4.63 2.67
CA PRO A 89 -16.85 -3.27 2.22
C PRO A 89 -15.92 -2.55 3.21
N GLY A 90 -14.82 -1.99 2.70
CA GLY A 90 -13.81 -1.28 3.50
C GLY A 90 -12.96 -2.16 4.42
N ARG A 91 -13.09 -3.48 4.35
CA ARG A 91 -12.43 -4.47 5.21
C ARG A 91 -11.55 -5.43 4.42
N ASP A 92 -10.59 -6.09 5.07
CA ASP A 92 -9.63 -6.99 4.41
C ASP A 92 -10.09 -8.46 4.44
N TYR A 93 -11.13 -8.77 5.22
CA TYR A 93 -11.61 -10.13 5.41
C TYR A 93 -13.10 -10.29 5.10
N CYS A 94 -13.46 -11.49 4.64
CA CYS A 94 -14.84 -11.88 4.38
C CYS A 94 -15.61 -12.12 5.70
N PRO A 95 -16.96 -12.23 5.68
CA PRO A 95 -17.75 -12.42 6.89
C PRO A 95 -17.29 -13.57 7.80
N SER A 96 -16.74 -14.65 7.24
CA SER A 96 -16.24 -15.80 8.01
C SER A 96 -14.86 -15.60 8.63
N HIS A 97 -14.09 -14.64 8.13
CA HIS A 97 -12.74 -14.32 8.63
C HIS A 97 -12.66 -12.93 9.25
N LYS A 98 -13.80 -12.26 9.46
CA LYS A 98 -13.89 -10.93 10.09
C LYS A 98 -13.10 -10.86 11.40
N HIS A 99 -13.10 -11.93 12.19
CA HIS A 99 -12.42 -11.99 13.49
C HIS A 99 -10.89 -11.80 13.39
N LEU A 100 -10.27 -12.03 12.23
CA LEU A 100 -8.83 -11.81 12.03
C LEU A 100 -8.45 -10.32 11.97
N GLU A 101 -9.43 -9.40 11.87
CA GLU A 101 -9.20 -7.96 11.94
C GLU A 101 -9.10 -7.45 13.38
N GLU A 102 -9.61 -8.22 14.35
CA GLU A 102 -9.80 -7.78 15.74
C GLU A 102 -8.54 -8.03 16.61
N ASP A 103 -7.50 -8.71 16.09
CA ASP A 103 -6.33 -9.18 16.84
C ASP A 103 -5.08 -8.27 16.79
N VAL A 104 -5.23 -6.98 16.47
CA VAL A 104 -4.15 -5.98 16.65
C VAL A 104 -4.56 -4.99 17.74
N SER A 105 -4.58 -5.46 18.99
CA SER A 105 -4.52 -4.60 20.17
C SER A 105 -3.15 -3.93 20.21
N LEU A 106 -3.17 -2.59 20.24
CA LEU A 106 -2.02 -1.70 20.34
C LEU A 106 -1.38 -1.76 21.73
N ASP A 107 -0.92 -2.93 22.18
CA ASP A 107 -0.39 -3.10 23.56
C ASP A 107 1.10 -3.50 23.63
N GLU A 108 1.86 -3.50 22.52
CA GLU A 108 3.30 -3.82 22.55
C GLU A 108 4.17 -2.91 21.66
N MET A 109 3.93 -1.59 21.65
CA MET A 109 4.86 -0.60 21.08
C MET A 109 5.15 0.57 22.02
N GLU A 110 5.09 0.34 23.33
CA GLU A 110 5.56 1.29 24.34
C GLU A 110 6.71 0.67 25.13
N LEU A 111 7.90 0.55 24.52
CA LEU A 111 9.15 0.35 25.26
C LEU A 111 10.28 1.20 24.63
N GLU A 112 10.42 2.38 25.25
CA GLU A 112 11.63 3.17 25.49
C GLU A 112 12.27 3.96 24.34
N LEU A 113 11.74 5.17 24.13
CA LEU A 113 12.56 6.35 23.84
C LEU A 113 12.55 7.26 25.08
N ASP A 114 13.39 6.98 26.08
CA ASP A 114 13.97 8.06 26.90
C ASP A 114 15.23 7.61 27.66
N HIS A 115 16.41 7.87 27.09
CA HIS A 115 17.56 8.27 27.91
C HIS A 115 18.43 9.25 27.12
N PRO A 116 18.49 10.54 27.49
CA PRO A 116 19.47 11.45 26.95
C PRO A 116 20.85 10.99 27.42
N GLY A 117 21.72 10.67 26.47
CA GLY A 117 23.09 10.25 26.76
C GLY A 117 23.85 11.30 27.55
N GLU A 118 24.18 10.97 28.80
CA GLU A 118 25.28 11.59 29.53
C GLU A 118 26.58 11.35 28.74
N LEU A 119 27.21 12.43 28.30
CA LEU A 119 28.60 12.39 27.82
C LEU A 119 29.52 12.24 29.04
N PRO A 120 30.47 11.29 29.05
CA PRO A 120 31.45 11.25 30.13
C PRO A 120 32.43 12.41 29.98
N LEU A 121 32.49 13.25 31.01
CA LEU A 121 33.62 14.13 31.30
C LEU A 121 34.87 13.26 31.51
N VAL A 122 35.83 13.37 30.60
CA VAL A 122 37.19 12.85 30.83
C VAL A 122 38.05 14.05 31.21
N ALA A 123 38.60 13.99 32.43
CA ALA A 123 39.55 14.94 32.99
C ALA A 123 40.95 14.76 32.41
#